data_AF-A0A7J4U1H7-F1
#
_entry.id   AF-A0A7J4U1H7-F1
#
_cell.length_a   1.000
_cell.length_b   1.000
_cell.length_c   1.000
_cell.angle_alpha   90.00
_cell.angle_beta   90.00
_cell.angle_gamma   90.00
#
_symmetry.space_group_name_H-M   'P 1'
#
loop_
_entity.id
_entity.type
_entity.pdbx_description
1 polymer ?
#
loop_
_entity_poly.entity_id
_entity_poly.type
_entity_poly.pdbx_seq_one_letter_code
_entity_poly.pdbx_strand_id
1 'polypeptide(L)'
;MDLVDLDAMAESHPGLADLDDAALARLKLMVDGAQEVVGLDHLISVLAGGPSMAGDDVIRCYVGFEPSGTAHIGWKVLALRLRNLLDAQANVMVFLADWHAWVNDKFGGDMASIQTTARYMEDTFRALLGHPEEGEGPGQLRFLWASTVMSDGDYWARVLRCSKGMTLAQVRKTFSIMGRDEASSDNDLSRFYYPAMQAADIGHMHIDLAIGGMDQRKAHMYMRDVSQRWGWRKATCLHTPIISALTASGGRME
;
A
#
# COMPACT_ATOMS: atom_id res chain seq x y z
N MET A 1 -17.24 -12.77 -7.15
CA MET A 1 -16.52 -11.53 -6.84
C MET A 1 -16.98 -10.56 -7.91
N ASP A 2 -17.79 -9.59 -7.54
CA ASP A 2 -18.37 -8.69 -8.52
C ASP A 2 -17.25 -7.85 -9.12
N LEU A 3 -17.19 -7.80 -10.46
CA LEU A 3 -16.22 -7.00 -11.19
C LEU A 3 -16.47 -5.52 -10.86
N VAL A 4 -15.41 -4.70 -10.84
CA VAL A 4 -15.60 -3.25 -10.68
C VAL A 4 -16.35 -2.75 -11.91
N ASP A 5 -17.56 -2.25 -11.70
CA ASP A 5 -18.41 -1.68 -12.75
C ASP A 5 -18.00 -0.23 -13.01
N LEU A 6 -17.08 -0.05 -13.96
CA LEU A 6 -16.61 1.28 -14.35
C LEU A 6 -17.75 2.16 -14.91
N ASP A 7 -18.76 1.57 -15.54
CA ASP A 7 -19.88 2.32 -16.10
C ASP A 7 -20.73 2.92 -14.96
N ALA A 8 -20.93 2.15 -13.87
CA ALA A 8 -21.55 2.67 -12.66
C ALA A 8 -20.71 3.75 -11.95
N MET A 9 -19.39 3.74 -12.12
CA MET A 9 -18.48 4.73 -11.53
C MET A 9 -18.40 6.04 -12.33
N ALA A 10 -18.78 6.04 -13.61
CA ALA A 10 -18.65 7.18 -14.52
C ALA A 10 -19.40 8.44 -14.01
N GLU A 11 -20.57 8.28 -13.39
CA GLU A 11 -21.33 9.41 -12.83
C GLU A 11 -20.59 10.12 -11.70
N SER A 12 -19.82 9.37 -10.91
CA SER A 12 -19.04 9.89 -9.77
C SER A 12 -17.65 10.39 -10.13
N HIS A 13 -17.18 10.07 -11.34
CA HIS A 13 -15.82 10.33 -11.82
C HIS A 13 -15.87 10.87 -13.25
N PRO A 14 -16.19 12.17 -13.45
CA PRO A 14 -16.47 12.72 -14.78
C PRO A 14 -15.33 12.58 -15.78
N GLY A 15 -14.07 12.62 -15.32
CA GLY A 15 -12.90 12.41 -16.18
C GLY A 15 -12.77 10.98 -16.75
N LEU A 16 -13.56 10.02 -16.25
CA LEU A 16 -13.59 8.66 -16.77
C LEU A 16 -14.10 8.61 -18.22
N ALA A 17 -15.05 9.47 -18.57
CA ALA A 17 -15.63 9.56 -19.92
C ALA A 17 -14.66 10.17 -20.95
N ASP A 18 -13.62 10.85 -20.48
CA ASP A 18 -12.61 11.49 -21.34
C ASP A 18 -11.43 10.56 -21.66
N LEU A 19 -11.36 9.37 -21.05
CA LEU A 19 -10.31 8.39 -21.32
C LEU A 19 -10.55 7.70 -22.67
N ASP A 20 -9.47 7.50 -23.43
CA ASP A 20 -9.52 6.64 -24.61
C ASP A 20 -9.67 5.15 -24.23
N ASP A 21 -9.98 4.31 -25.23
CA ASP A 21 -10.22 2.87 -25.02
C ASP A 21 -9.01 2.16 -24.36
N ALA A 22 -7.79 2.61 -24.66
CA ALA A 22 -6.58 2.01 -24.11
C ALA A 22 -6.39 2.38 -22.63
N ALA A 23 -6.60 3.65 -22.28
CA ALA A 23 -6.57 4.15 -20.91
C ALA A 23 -7.70 3.54 -20.06
N LEU A 24 -8.90 3.38 -20.63
CA LEU A 24 -10.02 2.73 -19.94
C LEU A 24 -9.75 1.24 -19.68
N ALA A 25 -9.20 0.53 -20.67
CA ALA A 25 -8.80 -0.87 -20.49
C ALA A 25 -7.69 -1.02 -19.44
N ARG A 26 -6.71 -0.11 -19.44
CA ARG A 26 -5.64 -0.04 -18.44
C ARG A 26 -6.21 0.20 -17.04
N LEU A 27 -7.09 1.19 -16.88
CA LEU A 27 -7.75 1.49 -15.61
C LEU A 27 -8.52 0.28 -15.09
N LYS A 28 -9.33 -0.36 -15.96
CA LYS A 28 -10.09 -1.56 -15.63
C LYS A 28 -9.18 -2.65 -15.09
N LEU A 29 -8.07 -2.92 -15.77
CA LEU A 29 -7.13 -3.94 -15.34
C LEU A 29 -6.54 -3.63 -13.96
N MET A 30 -6.26 -2.35 -13.66
CA MET A 30 -5.71 -1.92 -12.38
C MET A 30 -6.68 -2.08 -11.22
N VAL A 31 -7.97 -1.77 -11.42
CA VAL A 31 -8.97 -1.75 -10.33
C VAL A 31 -9.80 -3.01 -10.21
N ASP A 32 -9.83 -3.84 -11.25
CA ASP A 32 -10.68 -5.02 -11.27
C ASP A 32 -10.39 -5.98 -10.10
N GLY A 33 -11.45 -6.52 -9.54
CA GLY A 33 -11.39 -7.39 -8.36
C GLY A 33 -10.92 -6.70 -7.07
N ALA A 34 -10.89 -5.37 -7.00
CA ALA A 34 -10.82 -4.67 -5.73
C ALA A 34 -12.15 -4.82 -4.98
N GLN A 35 -12.09 -4.92 -3.65
CA GLN A 35 -13.27 -4.79 -2.80
C GLN A 35 -13.70 -3.33 -2.64
N GLU A 36 -12.73 -2.40 -2.64
CA GLU A 36 -12.99 -0.97 -2.56
C GLU A 36 -11.85 -0.21 -3.26
N VAL A 37 -12.19 0.87 -3.96
CA VAL A 37 -11.23 1.83 -4.52
C VAL A 37 -11.60 3.23 -4.07
N VAL A 38 -10.63 3.97 -3.51
CA VAL A 38 -10.86 5.30 -2.96
C VAL A 38 -9.94 6.31 -3.63
N GLY A 39 -10.53 7.40 -4.15
CA GLY A 39 -9.79 8.48 -4.81
C GLY A 39 -9.33 8.13 -6.21
N LEU A 40 -10.20 7.50 -7.00
CA LEU A 40 -9.93 7.07 -8.37
C LEU A 40 -9.56 8.23 -9.30
N ASP A 41 -10.03 9.45 -9.01
CA ASP A 41 -9.77 10.66 -9.81
C ASP A 41 -8.29 10.93 -10.07
N HIS A 42 -7.41 10.57 -9.11
CA HIS A 42 -5.96 10.72 -9.30
C HIS A 42 -5.46 9.83 -10.44
N LEU A 43 -5.81 8.54 -10.44
CA LEU A 43 -5.43 7.62 -11.53
C LEU A 43 -6.04 8.03 -12.86
N ILE A 44 -7.31 8.43 -12.87
CA ILE A 44 -7.97 8.93 -14.08
C ILE A 44 -7.20 10.13 -14.64
N SER A 45 -6.82 11.08 -13.78
CA SER A 45 -6.04 12.24 -14.20
C SER A 45 -4.68 11.86 -14.80
N VAL A 46 -3.98 10.88 -14.23
CA VAL A 46 -2.68 10.43 -14.77
C VAL A 46 -2.87 9.70 -16.10
N LEU A 47 -3.90 8.84 -16.21
CA LEU A 47 -4.22 8.13 -17.44
C LEU A 47 -4.70 9.05 -18.57
N ALA A 48 -5.29 10.20 -18.23
CA ALA A 48 -5.62 11.26 -19.17
C ALA A 48 -4.41 12.13 -19.60
N GLY A 49 -3.18 11.76 -19.19
CA GLY A 49 -1.94 12.47 -19.53
C GLY A 49 -1.47 13.50 -18.50
N GLY A 50 -2.10 13.56 -17.33
CA GLY A 50 -1.61 14.33 -16.19
C GLY A 50 -0.35 13.71 -15.54
N PRO A 51 0.40 14.48 -14.74
CA PRO A 51 1.62 13.98 -14.12
C PRO A 51 1.35 13.05 -12.93
N SER A 52 2.11 11.97 -12.84
CA SER A 52 2.20 11.07 -11.68
C SER A 52 2.64 11.82 -10.41
N MET A 53 2.61 11.13 -9.28
CA MET A 53 3.10 11.63 -8.00
C MET A 53 4.59 12.02 -8.01
N ALA A 54 5.38 11.45 -8.92
CA ALA A 54 6.78 11.83 -9.14
C ALA A 54 6.96 12.92 -10.21
N GLY A 55 5.91 13.25 -10.97
CA GLY A 55 5.95 14.30 -12.00
C GLY A 55 6.20 13.79 -13.42
N ASP A 56 6.21 12.48 -13.63
CA ASP A 56 6.36 11.81 -14.93
C ASP A 56 5.05 11.10 -15.33
N ASP A 57 5.10 10.18 -16.30
CA ASP A 57 3.95 9.40 -16.79
C ASP A 57 3.89 7.97 -16.21
N VAL A 58 4.80 7.61 -15.31
CA VAL A 58 4.88 6.27 -14.72
C VAL A 58 4.04 6.22 -13.44
N ILE A 59 2.93 5.46 -13.50
CA ILE A 59 2.10 5.18 -12.34
C ILE A 59 2.86 4.25 -11.39
N ARG A 60 3.16 4.73 -10.19
CA ARG A 60 3.85 3.98 -9.12
C ARG A 60 2.86 3.38 -8.15
N CYS A 61 2.76 2.07 -8.17
CA CYS A 61 1.98 1.29 -7.24
C CYS A 61 2.88 0.76 -6.12
N TYR A 62 2.37 0.63 -4.90
CA TYR A 62 3.08 -0.12 -3.86
C TYR A 62 2.17 -0.96 -2.98
N VAL A 63 2.76 -2.01 -2.43
CA VAL A 63 2.22 -2.79 -1.33
C VAL A 63 3.27 -2.88 -0.23
N GLY A 64 2.87 -2.65 1.03
CA GLY A 64 3.74 -2.80 2.20
C GLY A 64 3.59 -4.18 2.83
N PHE A 65 4.71 -4.82 3.16
CA PHE A 65 4.73 -6.07 3.92
C PHE A 65 5.68 -5.96 5.12
N GLU A 66 5.19 -6.34 6.30
CA GLU A 66 6.05 -6.64 7.44
C GLU A 66 6.73 -8.00 7.21
N PRO A 67 8.08 -8.07 7.15
CA PRO A 67 8.78 -9.35 7.11
C PRO A 67 8.60 -10.07 8.45
N SER A 68 7.68 -11.03 8.48
CA SER A 68 7.12 -11.57 9.74
C SER A 68 6.97 -13.08 9.77
N GLY A 69 7.24 -13.77 8.66
CA GLY A 69 7.11 -15.22 8.59
C GLY A 69 7.22 -15.75 7.17
N THR A 70 6.83 -17.00 7.00
CA THR A 70 6.80 -17.69 5.70
C THR A 70 5.58 -17.26 4.87
N ALA A 71 5.71 -17.29 3.55
CA ALA A 71 4.62 -16.99 2.64
C ALA A 71 3.44 -17.97 2.82
N HIS A 72 2.23 -17.43 2.77
CA HIS A 72 0.98 -18.20 2.82
C HIS A 72 0.10 -17.84 1.61
N ILE A 73 -0.99 -18.60 1.37
CA ILE A 73 -1.82 -18.44 0.16
C ILE A 73 -2.51 -17.07 0.09
N GLY A 74 -2.65 -16.36 1.22
CA GLY A 74 -3.12 -14.97 1.24
C GLY A 74 -2.24 -14.03 0.41
N TRP A 75 -0.93 -14.25 0.39
CA TRP A 75 -0.01 -13.44 -0.43
C TRP A 75 -0.24 -13.65 -1.92
N LYS A 76 -0.72 -14.83 -2.32
CA LYS A 76 -1.06 -15.10 -3.72
C LYS A 76 -2.21 -14.23 -4.20
N VAL A 77 -3.19 -13.92 -3.35
CA VAL A 77 -4.30 -13.00 -3.73
C VAL A 77 -3.75 -11.63 -4.06
N LEU A 78 -2.90 -11.08 -3.20
CA LEU A 78 -2.23 -9.81 -3.46
C LEU A 78 -1.36 -9.90 -4.71
N ALA A 79 -0.54 -10.94 -4.86
CA ALA A 79 0.31 -11.13 -6.04
C ALA A 79 -0.48 -11.17 -7.36
N LEU A 80 -1.68 -11.77 -7.38
CA LEU A 80 -2.56 -11.76 -8.56
C LEU A 80 -3.07 -10.35 -8.89
N ARG A 81 -3.15 -9.43 -7.93
CA ARG A 81 -3.46 -8.01 -8.18
C ARG A 81 -2.21 -7.23 -8.59
N LEU A 82 -1.07 -7.48 -7.96
CA LEU A 82 0.20 -6.89 -8.37
C LEU A 82 0.54 -7.25 -9.83
N ARG A 83 0.26 -8.49 -10.26
CA ARG A 83 0.43 -8.89 -11.67
C ARG A 83 -0.46 -8.08 -12.62
N ASN A 84 -1.73 -7.87 -12.26
CA ASN A 84 -2.61 -6.99 -13.04
C ASN A 84 -2.03 -5.56 -13.16
N LEU A 85 -1.41 -5.04 -12.10
CA LEU A 85 -0.77 -3.72 -12.12
C LEU A 85 0.47 -3.69 -13.03
N LEU A 86 1.29 -4.75 -13.02
CA LEU A 86 2.42 -4.91 -13.95
C LEU A 86 1.92 -5.00 -15.41
N ASP A 87 0.90 -5.82 -15.66
CA ASP A 87 0.28 -5.98 -16.99
C ASP A 87 -0.32 -4.65 -17.48
N ALA A 88 -0.87 -3.85 -16.55
CA ALA A 88 -1.32 -2.48 -16.78
C ALA A 88 -0.17 -1.46 -16.90
N GLN A 89 1.07 -1.89 -17.10
CA GLN A 89 2.25 -1.02 -17.28
C GLN A 89 2.47 -0.06 -16.11
N ALA A 90 2.04 -0.39 -14.89
CA ALA A 90 2.44 0.34 -13.69
C ALA A 90 3.79 -0.18 -13.21
N ASN A 91 4.56 0.69 -12.56
CA ASN A 91 5.70 0.24 -11.77
C ASN A 91 5.18 -0.30 -10.43
N VAL A 92 5.55 -1.52 -10.06
CA VAL A 92 5.10 -2.15 -8.82
C VAL A 92 6.23 -2.23 -7.83
N MET A 93 6.09 -1.54 -6.69
CA MET A 93 6.98 -1.66 -5.55
C MET A 93 6.43 -2.65 -4.52
N VAL A 94 7.24 -3.66 -4.17
CA VAL A 94 7.07 -4.42 -2.94
C VAL A 94 7.92 -3.76 -1.86
N PHE A 95 7.27 -3.08 -0.92
CA PHE A 95 7.93 -2.37 0.16
C PHE A 95 8.11 -3.31 1.36
N LEU A 96 9.38 -3.61 1.67
CA LEU A 96 9.80 -4.48 2.75
C LEU A 96 9.95 -3.65 4.02
N ALA A 97 8.89 -3.67 4.82
CA ALA A 97 8.70 -2.80 5.96
C ALA A 97 9.45 -3.34 7.20
N ASP A 98 10.77 -3.51 7.11
CA ASP A 98 11.61 -4.09 8.17
C ASP A 98 11.56 -3.29 9.49
N TRP A 99 11.56 -1.96 9.43
CA TRP A 99 11.33 -1.12 10.61
C TRP A 99 9.91 -1.22 11.18
N HIS A 100 8.90 -1.42 10.33
CA HIS A 100 7.52 -1.62 10.80
C HIS A 100 7.38 -2.97 11.51
N ALA A 101 7.97 -4.03 10.95
CA ALA A 101 8.06 -5.33 11.61
C ALA A 101 8.82 -5.26 12.94
N TRP A 102 9.87 -4.44 13.01
CA TRP A 102 10.63 -4.20 14.24
C TRP A 102 9.79 -3.50 15.31
N VAL A 103 9.10 -2.40 14.95
CA VAL A 103 8.15 -1.71 15.83
C VAL A 103 7.00 -2.64 16.28
N ASN A 104 6.63 -3.60 15.44
CA ASN A 104 5.59 -4.58 15.74
C ASN A 104 6.12 -5.84 16.45
N ASP A 105 7.35 -5.84 16.96
CA ASP A 105 7.99 -6.95 17.70
C ASP A 105 8.06 -8.28 16.92
N LYS A 106 8.06 -8.25 15.59
CA LYS A 106 8.21 -9.48 14.78
C LYS A 106 9.56 -10.12 15.07
N PHE A 107 9.56 -11.45 15.18
CA PHE A 107 10.73 -12.22 15.63
C PHE A 107 11.31 -11.73 16.97
N GLY A 108 10.48 -11.20 17.87
CA GLY A 108 10.92 -10.65 19.14
C GLY A 108 11.77 -9.37 19.00
N GLY A 109 11.63 -8.66 17.88
CA GLY A 109 12.39 -7.45 17.58
C GLY A 109 13.81 -7.72 17.04
N ASP A 110 14.14 -8.96 16.66
CA ASP A 110 15.43 -9.26 16.04
C ASP A 110 15.47 -8.78 14.57
N MET A 111 16.14 -7.65 14.34
CA MET A 111 16.29 -7.06 13.02
C MET A 111 16.98 -8.00 12.03
N ALA A 112 17.94 -8.83 12.47
CA ALA A 112 18.63 -9.76 11.57
C ALA A 112 17.68 -10.82 11.00
N SER A 113 16.80 -11.38 11.83
CA SER A 113 15.74 -12.30 11.40
C SER A 113 14.71 -11.63 10.49
N ILE A 114 14.30 -10.40 10.81
CA ILE A 114 13.39 -9.60 9.98
C ILE A 114 13.99 -9.40 8.58
N GLN A 115 15.24 -8.93 8.49
CA GLN A 115 15.92 -8.67 7.23
C GLN A 115 16.22 -9.95 6.44
N THR A 116 16.47 -11.06 7.13
CA THR A 116 16.58 -12.39 6.49
C THR A 116 15.26 -12.80 5.86
N THR A 117 14.15 -12.58 6.57
CA THR A 117 12.80 -12.82 6.05
C THR A 117 12.50 -11.90 4.88
N ALA A 118 12.92 -10.64 4.92
CA ALA A 118 12.73 -9.69 3.83
C ALA A 118 13.36 -10.18 2.51
N ARG A 119 14.59 -10.70 2.53
CA ARG A 119 15.23 -11.31 1.35
C ARG A 119 14.46 -12.52 0.83
N TYR A 120 14.00 -13.39 1.73
CA TYR A 120 13.13 -14.50 1.37
C TYR A 120 11.83 -14.03 0.69
N MET A 121 11.26 -12.91 1.14
CA MET A 121 10.07 -12.31 0.53
C MET A 121 10.36 -11.76 -0.86
N GLU A 122 11.52 -11.16 -1.11
CA GLU A 122 11.91 -10.74 -2.46
C GLU A 122 11.86 -11.92 -3.44
N ASP A 123 12.54 -13.01 -3.10
CA ASP A 123 12.57 -14.22 -3.94
C ASP A 123 11.16 -14.81 -4.13
N THR A 124 10.36 -14.79 -3.08
CA THR A 124 8.95 -15.22 -3.14
C THR A 124 8.14 -14.36 -4.11
N PHE A 125 8.24 -13.03 -4.03
CA PHE A 125 7.48 -12.15 -4.91
C PHE A 125 7.98 -12.18 -6.35
N ARG A 126 9.30 -12.30 -6.57
CA ARG A 126 9.84 -12.59 -7.91
C ARG A 126 9.15 -13.82 -8.52
N ALA A 127 9.09 -14.92 -7.78
CA ALA A 127 8.47 -16.15 -8.25
C ALA A 127 6.94 -16.02 -8.44
N LEU A 128 6.23 -15.44 -7.46
CA LEU A 128 4.76 -15.26 -7.53
C LEU A 128 4.33 -14.36 -8.68
N LEU A 129 5.17 -13.38 -9.05
CA LEU A 129 4.92 -12.43 -10.13
C LEU A 129 5.46 -12.91 -11.49
N GLY A 130 6.14 -14.06 -11.54
CA GLY A 130 6.63 -14.65 -12.78
C GLY A 130 7.92 -14.02 -13.30
N HIS A 131 8.80 -13.55 -12.41
CA HIS A 131 10.09 -12.92 -12.71
C HIS A 131 10.00 -11.76 -13.72
N PRO A 132 9.21 -10.71 -13.42
CA PRO A 132 9.20 -9.49 -14.23
C PRO A 132 10.58 -8.83 -14.21
N GLU A 133 10.83 -7.98 -15.21
CA GLU A 133 12.02 -7.12 -15.21
C GLU A 133 12.02 -6.21 -13.97
N GLU A 134 13.18 -6.06 -13.33
CA GLU A 134 13.34 -5.18 -12.17
C GLU A 134 13.84 -3.80 -12.58
N GLY A 135 13.17 -2.75 -12.10
CA GLY A 135 13.50 -1.36 -12.42
C GLY A 135 12.42 -0.37 -12.00
N GLU A 136 12.55 0.87 -12.47
CA GLU A 136 11.63 1.98 -12.11
C GLU A 136 10.62 2.31 -13.22
N GLY A 137 10.70 1.63 -14.36
CA GLY A 137 9.88 1.88 -15.53
C GLY A 137 8.50 1.20 -15.51
N PRO A 138 7.70 1.44 -16.56
CA PRO A 138 6.40 0.81 -16.76
C PRO A 138 6.50 -0.72 -16.82
N GLY A 139 5.62 -1.42 -16.09
CA GLY A 139 5.58 -2.89 -16.10
C GLY A 139 6.74 -3.57 -15.38
N GLN A 140 7.57 -2.80 -14.66
CA GLN A 140 8.72 -3.31 -13.91
C GLN A 140 8.41 -3.46 -12.43
N LEU A 141 9.08 -4.42 -11.80
CA LEU A 141 9.04 -4.67 -10.36
C LEU A 141 10.21 -3.95 -9.67
N ARG A 142 9.99 -3.47 -8.44
CA ARG A 142 11.08 -3.02 -7.57
C ARG A 142 10.86 -3.42 -6.13
N PHE A 143 11.95 -3.60 -5.41
CA PHE A 143 11.96 -3.81 -3.97
C PHE A 143 12.58 -2.60 -3.29
N LEU A 144 11.97 -2.16 -2.19
CA LEU A 144 12.52 -1.08 -1.38
C LEU A 144 12.33 -1.42 0.09
N TRP A 145 13.37 -1.18 0.87
CA TRP A 145 13.42 -1.52 2.28
C TRP A 145 13.13 -0.27 3.11
N ALA A 146 12.31 -0.40 4.16
CA ALA A 146 12.01 0.72 5.04
C ALA A 146 13.29 1.31 5.67
N SER A 147 14.25 0.47 6.06
CA SER A 147 15.57 0.92 6.53
C SER A 147 16.34 1.81 5.56
N THR A 148 16.13 1.67 4.25
CA THR A 148 16.73 2.57 3.25
C THR A 148 16.05 3.94 3.28
N VAL A 149 14.72 3.96 3.26
CA VAL A 149 13.93 5.20 3.28
C VAL A 149 14.14 5.99 4.57
N MET A 150 14.19 5.29 5.70
CA MET A 150 14.28 5.90 7.03
C MET A 150 15.66 6.45 7.38
N SER A 151 16.65 6.28 6.50
CA SER A 151 17.94 6.95 6.61
C SER A 151 17.90 8.43 6.19
N ASP A 152 16.81 8.88 5.58
CA ASP A 152 16.59 10.26 5.16
C ASP A 152 15.95 11.12 6.26
N GLY A 153 16.51 12.30 6.51
CA GLY A 153 15.93 13.29 7.44
C GLY A 153 14.59 13.86 6.97
N ASP A 154 14.39 14.00 5.65
CA ASP A 154 13.13 14.51 5.08
C ASP A 154 11.98 13.52 5.27
N TYR A 155 12.28 12.23 5.32
CA TYR A 155 11.31 11.20 5.72
C TYR A 155 10.79 11.47 7.13
N TRP A 156 11.69 11.65 8.11
CA TRP A 156 11.28 11.91 9.50
C TRP A 156 10.55 13.24 9.67
N ALA A 157 10.94 14.27 8.92
CA ALA A 157 10.18 15.52 8.88
C ALA A 157 8.74 15.29 8.38
N ARG A 158 8.54 14.41 7.39
CA ARG A 158 7.21 14.01 6.92
C ARG A 158 6.45 13.19 7.97
N VAL A 159 7.09 12.23 8.65
CA VAL A 159 6.48 11.48 9.76
C VAL A 159 5.96 12.43 10.83
N LEU A 160 6.75 13.42 11.23
CA LEU A 160 6.31 14.43 12.21
C LEU A 160 5.12 15.25 11.69
N ARG A 161 5.11 15.65 10.41
CA ARG A 161 3.95 16.34 9.80
C ARG A 161 2.70 15.45 9.80
N CYS A 162 2.84 14.16 9.53
CA CYS A 162 1.74 13.21 9.64
C CYS A 162 1.19 13.19 11.08
N SER A 163 2.07 13.04 12.08
CA SER A 163 1.67 13.00 13.49
C SER A 163 1.04 14.29 14.03
N LYS A 164 1.39 15.46 13.48
CA LYS A 164 0.86 16.76 13.94
C LYS A 164 -0.65 16.83 13.77
N GLY A 165 -1.37 17.00 14.89
CA GLY A 165 -2.82 17.07 14.93
C GLY A 165 -3.52 15.72 15.13
N MET A 166 -2.76 14.64 15.36
CA MET A 166 -3.32 13.40 15.91
C MET A 166 -3.26 13.40 17.43
N THR A 167 -4.37 13.03 18.05
CA THR A 167 -4.42 12.64 19.46
C THR A 167 -4.05 11.16 19.62
N LEU A 168 -3.54 10.78 20.80
CA LEU A 168 -3.25 9.37 21.10
C LEU A 168 -4.48 8.47 20.92
N ALA A 169 -5.68 8.97 21.25
CA ALA A 169 -6.93 8.23 21.06
C ALA A 169 -7.24 7.95 19.58
N GLN A 170 -6.91 8.87 18.67
CA GLN A 170 -7.07 8.65 17.23
C GLN A 170 -6.04 7.64 16.71
N VAL A 171 -4.80 7.68 17.21
CA VAL A 171 -3.76 6.72 16.85
C VAL A 171 -4.17 5.30 17.26
N ARG A 172 -4.69 5.10 18.48
CA ARG A 172 -5.14 3.79 18.98
C ARG A 172 -6.17 3.12 18.08
N LYS A 173 -7.12 3.88 17.52
CA LYS A 173 -8.15 3.37 16.59
C LYS A 173 -7.57 2.71 15.33
N THR A 174 -6.30 2.97 15.03
CA THR A 174 -5.60 2.42 13.87
C THR A 174 -4.79 1.17 14.17
N PHE A 175 -4.63 0.72 15.42
CA PHE A 175 -3.77 -0.43 15.76
C PHE A 175 -4.17 -1.75 15.13
N SER A 176 -5.42 -1.89 14.68
CA SER A 176 -5.84 -3.03 13.90
C SER A 176 -4.98 -3.26 12.64
N ILE A 177 -4.33 -2.20 12.10
CA ILE A 177 -3.46 -2.29 10.91
C ILE A 177 -2.21 -3.15 11.14
N MET A 178 -1.71 -3.18 12.39
CA MET A 178 -0.55 -3.97 12.81
C MET A 178 -0.97 -5.30 13.49
N GLY A 179 -2.25 -5.68 13.38
CA GLY A 179 -2.80 -6.90 13.99
C GLY A 179 -2.99 -6.82 15.50
N ARG A 180 -3.10 -5.60 16.06
CA ARG A 180 -3.19 -5.36 17.50
C ARG A 180 -4.53 -4.75 17.91
N ASP A 181 -4.96 -5.05 19.13
CA ASP A 181 -6.14 -4.44 19.75
C ASP A 181 -5.84 -3.03 20.27
N GLU A 182 -6.84 -2.15 20.35
CA GLU A 182 -6.70 -0.74 20.76
C GLU A 182 -6.17 -0.59 22.19
N ALA A 183 -6.44 -1.58 23.05
CA ALA A 183 -5.97 -1.65 24.44
C ALA A 183 -4.51 -2.14 24.59
N SER A 184 -3.88 -2.65 23.53
CA SER A 184 -2.64 -3.43 23.62
C SER A 184 -1.33 -2.61 23.71
N SER A 185 -1.38 -1.28 23.84
CA SER A 185 -0.19 -0.42 23.65
C SER A 185 0.19 0.50 24.80
N ASP A 186 -0.42 0.38 25.99
CA ASP A 186 -0.18 1.37 27.06
C ASP A 186 1.30 1.47 27.51
N ASN A 187 2.10 0.46 27.18
CA ASN A 187 3.49 0.35 27.61
C ASN A 187 4.53 0.59 26.50
N ASP A 188 4.15 0.88 25.25
CA ASP A 188 5.10 1.06 24.14
C ASP A 188 4.72 2.22 23.22
N LEU A 189 5.51 3.30 23.30
CA LEU A 189 5.33 4.51 22.51
C LEU A 189 5.66 4.31 21.02
N SER A 190 6.54 3.35 20.67
CA SER A 190 6.99 3.15 19.29
C SER A 190 5.81 2.85 18.35
N ARG A 191 4.83 2.10 18.84
CA ARG A 191 3.60 1.73 18.10
C ARG A 191 2.74 2.93 17.72
N PHE A 192 2.85 4.05 18.43
CA PHE A 192 2.13 5.27 18.08
C PHE A 192 2.71 5.98 16.85
N TYR A 193 3.96 5.67 16.47
CA TYR A 193 4.55 6.18 15.24
C TYR A 193 4.14 5.38 14.01
N TYR A 194 3.75 4.12 14.17
CA TYR A 194 3.43 3.20 13.06
C TYR A 194 2.48 3.83 12.01
N PRO A 195 1.32 4.41 12.38
CA PRO A 195 0.40 4.94 11.36
C PRO A 195 0.98 6.17 10.65
N ALA A 196 1.76 6.99 11.37
CA ALA A 196 2.41 8.16 10.80
C ALA A 196 3.55 7.78 9.85
N MET A 197 4.30 6.72 10.16
CA MET A 197 5.30 6.12 9.27
C MET A 197 4.63 5.60 8.01
N GLN A 198 3.61 4.74 8.13
CA GLN A 198 2.88 4.20 6.99
C GLN A 198 2.23 5.29 6.10
N ALA A 199 1.75 6.39 6.71
CA ALA A 199 1.25 7.52 5.93
C ALA A 199 2.37 8.33 5.25
N ALA A 200 3.52 8.48 5.91
CA ALA A 200 4.68 9.17 5.36
C ALA A 200 5.29 8.40 4.18
N ASP A 201 5.36 7.07 4.27
CA ASP A 201 5.83 6.15 3.23
C ASP A 201 5.23 6.49 1.87
N ILE A 202 3.89 6.53 1.77
CA ILE A 202 3.14 6.77 0.53
C ILE A 202 3.54 8.11 -0.11
N GLY A 203 3.61 9.17 0.71
CA GLY A 203 3.91 10.51 0.22
C GLY A 203 5.39 10.73 -0.07
N HIS A 204 6.29 10.06 0.66
CA HIS A 204 7.74 10.18 0.48
C HIS A 204 8.23 9.39 -0.73
N MET A 205 7.62 8.22 -1.01
CA MET A 205 7.98 7.36 -2.14
C MET A 205 7.23 7.69 -3.43
N HIS A 206 6.47 8.82 -3.47
CA HIS A 206 5.73 9.28 -4.63
C HIS A 206 4.78 8.22 -5.21
N ILE A 207 3.98 7.59 -4.35
CA ILE A 207 3.06 6.53 -4.73
C ILE A 207 1.76 7.11 -5.29
N ASP A 208 1.37 6.66 -6.50
CA ASP A 208 0.08 6.95 -7.14
C ASP A 208 -1.03 6.03 -6.64
N LEU A 209 -0.72 4.75 -6.42
CA LEU A 209 -1.68 3.72 -6.01
C LEU A 209 -1.14 2.90 -4.83
N ALA A 210 -1.80 3.02 -3.68
CA ALA A 210 -1.54 2.22 -2.49
C ALA A 210 -2.46 0.99 -2.47
N ILE A 211 -1.91 -0.22 -2.61
CA ILE A 211 -2.68 -1.47 -2.56
C ILE A 211 -2.45 -2.20 -1.22
N GLY A 212 -3.54 -2.70 -0.63
CA GLY A 212 -3.50 -3.51 0.59
C GLY A 212 -4.75 -4.34 0.77
N GLY A 213 -4.80 -5.16 1.82
CA GLY A 213 -6.06 -5.78 2.26
C GLY A 213 -6.99 -4.75 2.92
N MET A 214 -8.25 -5.12 3.14
CA MET A 214 -9.21 -4.28 3.88
C MET A 214 -8.76 -3.91 5.29
N ASP A 215 -7.83 -4.66 5.88
CA ASP A 215 -7.18 -4.40 7.16
C ASP A 215 -6.31 -3.13 7.12
N GLN A 216 -5.80 -2.75 5.93
CA GLN A 216 -4.97 -1.57 5.73
C GLN A 216 -5.79 -0.29 5.48
N ARG A 217 -7.11 -0.42 5.30
CA ARG A 217 -8.00 0.71 4.94
C ARG A 217 -7.90 1.89 5.90
N LYS A 218 -7.81 1.64 7.21
CA LYS A 218 -7.71 2.73 8.21
C LYS A 218 -6.43 3.55 8.04
N ALA A 219 -5.29 2.91 7.76
CA ALA A 219 -4.03 3.60 7.50
C ALA A 219 -4.10 4.42 6.20
N HIS A 220 -4.67 3.85 5.14
CA HIS A 220 -4.86 4.54 3.88
C HIS A 220 -5.78 5.76 4.00
N MET A 221 -6.89 5.66 4.73
CA MET A 221 -7.76 6.82 4.98
C MET A 221 -7.06 7.89 5.82
N TYR A 222 -6.32 7.47 6.84
CA TYR A 222 -5.49 8.37 7.63
C TYR A 222 -4.46 9.13 6.76
N MET A 223 -3.77 8.44 5.85
CA MET A 223 -2.88 9.07 4.87
C MET A 223 -3.61 10.12 4.02
N ARG A 224 -4.83 9.83 3.55
CA ARG A 224 -5.61 10.78 2.73
C ARG A 224 -6.06 12.00 3.52
N ASP A 225 -6.42 11.84 4.80
CA ASP A 225 -6.77 12.94 5.70
C ASP A 225 -5.56 13.84 5.98
N VAL A 226 -4.40 13.24 6.24
CA VAL A 226 -3.14 13.97 6.41
C VAL A 226 -2.79 14.73 5.13
N SER A 227 -2.90 14.07 3.98
CA SER A 227 -2.62 14.70 2.69
C SER A 227 -3.52 15.91 2.45
N GLN A 228 -4.81 15.80 2.79
CA GLN A 228 -5.74 16.94 2.74
C GLN A 228 -5.31 18.10 3.65
N ARG A 229 -4.97 17.80 4.90
CA ARG A 229 -4.56 18.80 5.90
C ARG A 229 -3.36 19.62 5.44
N TRP A 230 -2.41 18.97 4.76
CA TRP A 230 -1.17 19.59 4.31
C TRP A 230 -1.20 20.05 2.84
N GLY A 231 -2.35 19.92 2.16
CA GLY A 231 -2.47 20.27 0.73
C GLY A 231 -1.61 19.40 -0.19
N TRP A 232 -1.28 18.18 0.23
CA TRP A 232 -0.57 17.22 -0.60
C TRP A 232 -1.52 16.50 -1.56
N ARG A 233 -0.97 16.08 -2.71
CA ARG A 233 -1.67 15.18 -3.62
C ARG A 233 -1.98 13.86 -2.91
N LYS A 234 -3.14 13.28 -3.23
CA LYS A 234 -3.67 12.08 -2.55
C LYS A 234 -3.53 10.86 -3.47
N ALA A 235 -2.79 9.85 -3.02
CA ALA A 235 -2.74 8.57 -3.71
C ALA A 235 -4.12 7.89 -3.76
N THR A 236 -4.41 7.18 -4.85
CA THR A 236 -5.54 6.25 -4.92
C THR A 236 -5.28 5.06 -4.01
N CYS A 237 -6.29 4.59 -3.30
CA CYS A 237 -6.18 3.44 -2.40
C CYS A 237 -7.03 2.29 -2.95
N LEU A 238 -6.41 1.12 -3.14
CA LEU A 238 -7.05 -0.10 -3.61
C LEU A 238 -7.03 -1.14 -2.50
N HIS A 239 -8.21 -1.61 -2.08
CA HIS A 239 -8.35 -2.60 -1.03
C HIS A 239 -8.83 -3.93 -1.58
N THR A 240 -8.17 -5.00 -1.17
CA THR A 240 -8.47 -6.38 -1.55
C THR A 240 -9.20 -7.11 -0.42
N PRO A 241 -10.03 -8.12 -0.75
CA PRO A 241 -10.66 -8.96 0.26
C PRO A 241 -9.60 -9.76 1.03
N ILE A 242 -9.85 -9.98 2.33
CA ILE A 242 -8.99 -10.80 3.19
C ILE A 242 -9.50 -12.23 3.15
N ILE A 243 -8.63 -13.19 2.80
CA ILE A 243 -8.95 -14.61 2.93
C ILE A 243 -9.07 -14.96 4.41
N SER A 244 -10.19 -15.59 4.76
CA SER A 244 -10.42 -16.10 6.12
C SER A 244 -9.49 -17.26 6.46
N ALA A 245 -9.09 -17.36 7.73
CA ALA A 245 -8.42 -18.51 8.29
C ALA A 245 -9.25 -19.79 8.10
N LEU A 246 -8.59 -20.94 7.93
CA LEU A 246 -9.27 -22.22 7.78
C LEU A 246 -10.03 -22.64 9.03
N THR A 247 -9.61 -22.15 10.20
CA THR A 247 -10.17 -22.50 11.52
C THR A 247 -11.37 -21.65 11.92
N ALA A 248 -11.54 -20.46 11.35
CA ALA A 248 -12.65 -19.56 11.68
C ALA A 248 -12.96 -18.57 10.55
N SER A 249 -14.25 -18.42 10.22
CA SER A 249 -14.73 -17.39 9.30
C SER A 249 -14.41 -15.99 9.83
N GLY A 250 -13.77 -15.15 9.01
CA GLY A 250 -13.43 -13.77 9.34
C GLY A 250 -12.10 -13.57 10.09
N GLY A 251 -11.42 -14.64 10.50
CA GLY A 251 -10.05 -14.55 11.05
C GLY A 251 -9.01 -14.34 9.96
N ARG A 252 -7.91 -13.64 10.24
CA ARG A 252 -6.80 -13.48 9.29
C ARG A 252 -6.03 -14.79 9.15
N MET A 253 -5.65 -15.14 7.92
CA MET A 253 -4.68 -16.22 7.70
C MET A 253 -3.28 -15.73 8.08
N GLU A 254 -2.63 -16.44 8.99
CA GLU A 254 -1.23 -16.25 9.38
C GLU A 254 -0.32 -17.33 8.80
#